data_AF-A0A0R2VSS7-F1
#
_entry.id   AF-A0A0R2VSS7-F1
#
_cell.length_a   1.000
_cell.length_b   1.000
_cell.length_c   1.000
_cell.angle_alpha   90.00
_cell.angle_beta   90.00
_cell.angle_gamma   90.00
#
_symmetry.space_group_name_H-M   'P 1'
#
loop_
_entity.id
_entity.type
_entity.pdbx_description
1 polymer ?
#
loop_
_entity_poly.entity_id
_entity_poly.type
_entity_poly.pdbx_seq_one_letter_code
_entity_poly.pdbx_strand_id
1 'polypeptide(L)'
;MQYWTYDGEKIKTIDESKAEIRNLKWSGDGALLATASEKLRLWNKEGELVNEKSSENLLWGIDWNTDGSRLVTTDEQGNIQFWNQDLQPMKQLKYGSAWSP
;
A
#
# COMPACT_ATOMS: atom_id res chain seq x y z
N MET A 1 -11.92 6.21 3.32
CA MET A 1 -11.96 5.32 2.12
C MET A 1 -13.39 4.83 1.93
N GLN A 2 -13.84 4.61 0.70
CA GLN A 2 -15.19 4.11 0.42
C GLN A 2 -15.17 2.93 -0.55
N TYR A 3 -16.07 1.99 -0.36
CA TYR A 3 -16.29 0.83 -1.23
C TYR A 3 -17.61 0.99 -1.95
N TRP A 4 -17.62 0.64 -3.24
CA TRP A 4 -18.74 0.83 -4.14
C TRP A 4 -18.95 -0.43 -4.98
N THR A 5 -20.20 -0.72 -5.32
CA THR A 5 -20.52 -1.70 -6.35
C THR A 5 -20.14 -1.13 -7.72
N TYR A 6 -20.06 -2.01 -8.73
CA TYR A 6 -19.85 -1.59 -10.11
C TYR A 6 -20.97 -0.65 -10.61
N ASP A 7 -22.20 -0.83 -10.13
CA ASP A 7 -23.36 -0.02 -10.48
C ASP A 7 -23.40 1.35 -9.75
N GLY A 8 -22.39 1.63 -8.91
CA GLY A 8 -22.27 2.92 -8.21
C GLY A 8 -23.04 3.00 -6.89
N GLU A 9 -23.41 1.87 -6.30
CA GLU A 9 -24.01 1.84 -4.96
C GLU A 9 -22.91 1.80 -3.90
N LYS A 10 -23.02 2.66 -2.89
CA LYS A 10 -22.04 2.71 -1.80
C LYS A 10 -22.26 1.54 -0.85
N ILE A 11 -21.24 0.71 -0.71
CA ILE A 11 -21.26 -0.45 0.20
C ILE A 11 -20.87 -0.03 1.61
N LYS A 12 -19.75 0.70 1.75
CA LYS A 12 -19.15 1.00 3.06
C LYS A 12 -18.27 2.24 3.02
N THR A 13 -18.15 2.92 4.16
CA THR A 13 -17.14 3.94 4.44
C THR A 13 -16.21 3.44 5.54
N ILE A 14 -14.91 3.68 5.40
CA ILE A 14 -13.89 3.45 6.43
C ILE A 14 -13.27 4.80 6.79
N ASP A 15 -13.45 5.21 8.06
CA ASP A 15 -13.02 6.50 8.60
C ASP A 15 -11.69 6.44 9.38
N GLU A 16 -11.05 5.27 9.45
CA GLU A 16 -9.81 5.08 10.21
C GLU A 16 -8.59 5.84 9.63
N SER A 17 -8.63 6.21 8.35
CA SER A 17 -7.58 7.04 7.76
C SER A 17 -7.89 8.53 7.94
N LYS A 18 -7.38 9.12 9.02
CA LYS A 18 -7.36 10.59 9.20
C LYS A 18 -6.46 11.31 8.19
N ALA A 19 -5.55 10.58 7.54
CA ALA A 19 -4.66 11.10 6.52
C ALA A 19 -5.21 10.84 5.10
N GLU A 20 -4.94 11.77 4.20
CA GLU A 20 -5.28 11.68 2.78
C GLU A 20 -4.55 10.50 2.11
N ILE A 21 -5.33 9.54 1.61
CA ILE A 21 -4.80 8.38 0.88
C ILE A 21 -4.36 8.84 -0.51
N ARG A 22 -3.08 8.62 -0.83
CA ARG A 22 -2.45 9.04 -2.10
C ARG A 22 -2.50 7.96 -3.16
N ASN A 23 -2.51 6.70 -2.74
CA ASN A 23 -2.58 5.56 -3.64
C ASN A 23 -3.31 4.39 -3.00
N LEU A 24 -3.90 3.54 -3.83
CA LEU A 24 -4.51 2.28 -3.41
C LEU A 24 -4.40 1.24 -4.52
N LYS A 25 -4.08 0.00 -4.15
CA LYS A 25 -3.92 -1.13 -5.07
C LYS A 25 -4.34 -2.45 -4.43
N TRP A 26 -5.22 -3.18 -5.12
CA TRP A 26 -5.50 -4.57 -4.79
C TRP A 26 -4.29 -5.45 -5.10
N SER A 27 -4.07 -6.46 -4.27
CA SER A 27 -3.17 -7.57 -4.56
C SER A 27 -3.66 -8.34 -5.79
N GLY A 28 -2.75 -9.02 -6.49
CA GLY A 28 -3.09 -9.73 -7.72
C GLY A 28 -4.12 -10.85 -7.54
N ASP A 29 -4.18 -11.44 -6.34
CA ASP A 29 -5.19 -12.43 -5.93
C ASP A 29 -6.51 -11.81 -5.43
N GLY A 30 -6.57 -10.48 -5.26
CA GLY A 30 -7.73 -9.75 -4.76
C GLY A 30 -8.02 -9.93 -3.27
N ALA A 31 -7.13 -10.57 -2.51
CA ALA A 31 -7.34 -10.82 -1.08
C ALA A 31 -7.12 -9.57 -0.22
N LEU A 32 -6.21 -8.69 -0.63
CA LEU A 32 -5.77 -7.53 0.14
C LEU A 32 -5.84 -6.25 -0.69
N LEU A 33 -6.28 -5.16 -0.07
CA LEU A 33 -6.10 -3.81 -0.58
C LEU A 33 -4.96 -3.15 0.18
N ALA A 34 -3.94 -2.65 -0.54
CA ALA A 34 -2.96 -1.75 0.04
C ALA A 34 -3.38 -0.30 -0.15
N THR A 35 -3.12 0.54 0.85
CA THR A 35 -3.28 2.01 0.75
C THR A 35 -2.02 2.72 1.26
N ALA A 36 -1.64 3.80 0.58
CA ALA A 36 -0.44 4.59 0.87
C ALA A 36 -0.78 6.03 1.28
N SER A 37 -0.19 6.46 2.39
CA SER A 37 -0.11 7.85 2.85
C SER A 37 1.13 8.01 3.75
N GLU A 38 0.98 8.54 4.97
CA GLU A 38 2.00 8.46 6.04
C GLU A 38 2.20 7.02 6.54
N LYS A 39 1.25 6.14 6.25
CA LYS A 39 1.31 4.71 6.57
C LYS A 39 1.06 3.89 5.30
N LEU A 40 1.71 2.73 5.26
CA LEU A 40 1.30 1.63 4.40
C LEU A 40 0.31 0.77 5.21
N ARG A 41 -0.90 0.60 4.70
CA ARG A 41 -1.94 -0.21 5.35
C ARG A 41 -2.43 -1.30 4.41
N LEU A 42 -2.73 -2.46 4.97
CA LEU A 42 -3.36 -3.58 4.30
C LEU A 42 -4.75 -3.81 4.87
N TRP A 43 -5.73 -3.94 3.97
CA TRP A 43 -7.13 -4.17 4.30
C TRP A 43 -7.60 -5.47 3.65
N ASN A 44 -8.50 -6.20 4.30
CA ASN A 44 -9.19 -7.30 3.64
C ASN A 44 -10.34 -6.78 2.75
N LYS A 45 -10.98 -7.67 2.00
CA LYS A 45 -12.10 -7.34 1.10
C LYS A 45 -13.35 -6.84 1.84
N GLU A 46 -13.51 -7.18 3.12
CA GLU A 46 -14.55 -6.66 4.01
C GLU A 46 -14.24 -5.23 4.51
N GLY A 47 -13.06 -4.71 4.18
CA GLY A 47 -12.62 -3.39 4.56
C GLY A 47 -12.27 -3.30 6.04
N GLU A 48 -11.62 -4.32 6.57
CA GLU A 48 -11.04 -4.38 7.92
C GLU A 48 -9.53 -4.21 7.81
N LEU A 49 -8.92 -3.49 8.76
CA LEU A 49 -7.48 -3.29 8.80
C LEU A 49 -6.81 -4.60 9.24
N VAL A 50 -6.00 -5.18 8.35
CA VAL A 50 -5.26 -6.43 8.60
C VAL A 50 -3.88 -6.14 9.17
N ASN A 51 -3.21 -5.13 8.64
CA ASN A 51 -1.85 -4.76 9.05
C ASN A 51 -1.55 -3.30 8.69
N GLU A 52 -0.63 -2.67 9.42
CA GLU A 52 -0.11 -1.35 9.08
C GLU A 52 1.35 -1.16 9.46
N LYS A 53 2.03 -0.31 8.68
CA LYS A 53 3.40 0.11 8.94
C LYS A 53 3.53 1.62 8.74
N SER A 54 4.07 2.30 9.76
CA SER A 54 4.46 3.70 9.62
C SER A 54 5.61 3.84 8.62
N SER A 55 5.52 4.84 7.75
CA SER A 55 6.61 5.25 6.88
C SER A 55 7.29 6.49 7.45
N GLU A 56 8.59 6.63 7.22
CA GLU A 56 9.34 7.84 7.61
C GLU A 56 9.02 9.03 6.71
N ASN A 57 8.65 8.75 5.45
CA ASN A 57 8.33 9.73 4.42
C ASN A 57 6.93 9.44 3.85
N LEU A 58 6.31 10.44 3.22
CA LEU A 58 5.02 10.24 2.53
C LEU A 58 5.15 9.24 1.38
N LEU A 59 4.25 8.25 1.35
CA LEU A 59 4.18 7.26 0.29
C LEU A 59 3.31 7.76 -0.87
N TRP A 60 3.81 7.57 -2.10
CA TRP A 60 3.13 7.99 -3.34
C TRP A 60 2.70 6.83 -4.22
N GLY A 61 3.48 5.75 -4.22
CA GLY A 61 3.24 4.59 -5.07
C GLY A 61 3.10 3.32 -4.26
N ILE A 62 2.23 2.44 -4.75
CA ILE A 62 2.16 1.04 -4.36
C ILE A 62 2.08 0.21 -5.64
N ASP A 63 2.74 -0.94 -5.66
CA ASP A 63 2.42 -2.00 -6.61
C ASP A 63 2.60 -3.38 -5.98
N TRP A 64 1.85 -4.35 -6.46
CA TRP A 64 1.90 -5.74 -6.00
C TRP A 64 2.50 -6.63 -7.08
N ASN A 65 3.15 -7.71 -6.67
CA ASN A 65 3.41 -8.80 -7.60
C ASN A 65 2.12 -9.60 -7.86
N THR A 66 2.13 -10.37 -8.96
CA THR A 66 0.94 -11.09 -9.44
C THR A 66 0.34 -12.07 -8.43
N ASP A 67 1.18 -12.72 -7.61
CA ASP A 67 0.71 -13.69 -6.60
C ASP A 67 0.32 -13.04 -5.26
N GLY A 68 0.47 -11.72 -5.09
CA GLY A 68 0.11 -11.01 -3.87
C GLY A 68 1.05 -11.22 -2.68
N SER A 69 2.12 -12.01 -2.80
CA SER A 69 3.04 -12.29 -1.69
C SER A 69 3.97 -11.12 -1.35
N ARG A 70 4.13 -10.16 -2.27
CA ARG A 70 5.04 -9.02 -2.14
C ARG A 70 4.45 -7.75 -2.72
N LEU A 71 4.89 -6.64 -2.16
CA LEU A 71 4.58 -5.31 -2.66
C LEU A 71 5.79 -4.39 -2.60
N VAL A 72 5.73 -3.34 -3.42
CA VAL A 72 6.68 -2.24 -3.41
C VAL A 72 5.98 -0.95 -3.07
N THR A 73 6.67 -0.07 -2.36
CA THR A 73 6.23 1.30 -2.15
C THR A 73 7.30 2.29 -2.59
N THR A 74 6.88 3.44 -3.11
CA THR A 74 7.75 4.59 -3.36
C THR A 74 7.38 5.75 -2.45
N ASP A 75 8.40 6.44 -1.93
CA ASP A 75 8.21 7.61 -1.08
C ASP A 75 8.55 8.93 -1.79
N GLU A 76 8.30 10.06 -1.12
CA GLU A 76 8.54 11.41 -1.66
C GLU A 76 10.00 11.74 -1.95
N GLN A 77 10.92 10.96 -1.38
CA GLN A 77 12.35 11.07 -1.62
C GLN A 77 12.83 10.14 -2.75
N GLY A 78 11.90 9.44 -3.41
CA GLY A 78 12.20 8.51 -4.49
C GLY A 78 12.79 7.18 -4.01
N ASN A 79 12.75 6.88 -2.71
CA ASN A 79 13.17 5.58 -2.21
C ASN A 79 12.13 4.53 -2.58
N ILE A 80 12.59 3.31 -2.87
CA ILE A 80 11.77 2.14 -3.12
C ILE A 80 11.96 1.16 -1.97
N GLN A 81 10.88 0.75 -1.32
CA GLN A 81 10.90 -0.29 -0.30
C GLN A 81 10.13 -1.51 -0.78
N PHE A 82 10.77 -2.68 -0.68
CA PHE A 82 10.17 -3.98 -0.93
C PHE A 82 9.68 -4.57 0.38
N TRP A 83 8.49 -5.14 0.36
CA TRP A 83 7.83 -5.74 1.52
C TRP A 83 7.33 -7.13 1.17
N ASN A 84 7.24 -8.00 2.16
CA ASN A 84 6.36 -9.16 2.07
C ASN A 84 4.91 -8.76 2.44
N GLN A 85 3.97 -9.68 2.27
CA GLN A 85 2.56 -9.48 2.61
C GLN A 85 2.29 -9.17 4.11
N ASP A 86 3.24 -9.46 5.01
CA ASP A 86 3.15 -9.13 6.44
C ASP A 86 3.74 -7.74 6.77
N LEU A 87 3.99 -6.92 5.75
CA LEU A 87 4.66 -5.61 5.84
C LEU A 87 6.03 -5.67 6.53
N GLN A 88 6.73 -6.80 6.42
CA GLN A 88 8.12 -6.90 6.83
C GLN A 88 9.01 -6.35 5.71
N PRO A 89 9.92 -5.40 6.03
CA PRO A 89 10.81 -4.83 5.03
C PRO A 89 11.81 -5.90 4.56
N MET A 90 11.91 -6.08 3.25
CA MET A 90 12.83 -7.04 2.63
C MET A 90 14.08 -6.35 2.09
N LYS A 91 13.91 -5.24 1.37
CA LYS A 91 15.00 -4.51 0.71
C LYS A 91 14.60 -3.07 0.47
N GLN A 92 15.54 -2.14 0.62
CA GLN A 92 15.36 -0.74 0.25
C GLN A 92 16.33 -0.37 -0.88
N LEU A 93 15.85 0.41 -1.85
CA LEU A 93 16.67 1.12 -2.83
C LEU A 93 16.51 2.61 -2.54
N LYS A 94 17.63 3.30 -2.28
CA LYS A 94 17.60 4.73 -2.02
C LYS A 94 17.91 5.50 -3.30
N TYR A 95 17.18 6.57 -3.53
CA TYR A 95 17.52 7.48 -4.62
C TYR A 95 18.91 8.08 -4.35
N GLY A 96 19.78 8.10 -5.36
CA GLY A 96 21.13 8.66 -5.26
C GLY A 96 22.18 7.80 -4.55
N SER A 97 21.84 6.65 -3.96
CA SER A 97 22.86 5.65 -3.58
C SER A 97 23.31 4.93 -4.85
N ALA A 98 24.59 5.06 -5.19
CA ALA A 98 25.18 4.61 -6.45
C ALA A 98 24.68 3.22 -6.89
N TRP A 99 24.05 3.18 -8.06
CA TRP A 99 23.88 1.96 -8.83
C TRP A 99 25.29 1.39 -9.10
N SER A 100 25.62 0.24 -8.52
CA SER A 100 26.79 -0.54 -8.94
C SER A 100 26.26 -1.72 -9.77
N PRO A 101 26.40 -1.68 -11.11
CA PRO A 101 26.04 -2.79 -11.98
C PRO A 101 26.90 -4.04 -11.74
#